data_AF-A0A176S700-F1
#
_entry.id   AF-A0A176S700-F1
#
_cell.length_a   1.000
_cell.length_b   1.000
_cell.length_c   1.000
_cell.angle_alpha   90.00
_cell.angle_beta   90.00
_cell.angle_gamma   90.00
#
_symmetry.space_group_name_H-M   'P 1'
#
loop_
_entity.id
_entity.type
_entity.pdbx_description
1 polymer ?
#
loop_
_entity_poly.entity_id
_entity_poly.type
_entity_poly.pdbx_seq_one_letter_code
_entity_poly.pdbx_strand_id
1 'polypeptide(L)'
;MEKGRSNSINIMILDACRDDPFPNINKSLNRGLSRINTTGSIIAFATAIGDTTPDNSPNGRNGLFTYHLISGLNKAYKTKQRIVDMFIDIMNGVKKDTNGQQQPWYNSSLQGKYCIGGCKETILVTKPKDYFQDHLKNGDLGPKMTWIPAGSVVMAKKTIDIGRFAMGIYEVTVAEYLNFVKSTNSNLPEWQKDANISRIKRYYSKLGAALKGDNYPIVGISWHNAMAYTKWLSQQTGETYTLPTEAQWQYAAGTNIKYWIGQANCLNCGDQFEYTAPVGSFTKNPFGLYDMLGNVQEWTCSEYQYKYRGEEQKCVDKNRIDSTRLSLVGGGWNTDKLQLTYRSKWSASTRYATVVHSYNQQNWRLAQTDRG
;
A
#
# COMPACT_ATOMS: atom_id res chain seq x y z
N MET A 1 -40.52 -9.17 12.20
CA MET A 1 -39.53 -9.34 11.13
C MET A 1 -39.48 -8.04 10.34
N GLU A 2 -38.56 -7.14 10.69
CA GLU A 2 -38.32 -5.92 9.90
C GLU A 2 -37.23 -6.20 8.85
N LYS A 3 -37.53 -5.90 7.60
CA LYS A 3 -36.59 -5.99 6.46
C LYS A 3 -35.46 -4.96 6.65
N GLY A 4 -34.25 -5.43 6.93
CA GLY A 4 -33.06 -4.58 7.00
C GLY A 4 -32.74 -3.94 5.64
N ARG A 5 -32.50 -2.62 5.64
CA ARG A 5 -32.09 -1.84 4.46
C ARG A 5 -30.69 -2.29 3.99
N SER A 6 -30.61 -2.84 2.78
CA SER A 6 -29.39 -3.41 2.18
C SER A 6 -28.24 -2.42 1.83
N ASN A 7 -28.34 -1.13 2.17
CA ASN A 7 -27.38 -0.08 1.74
C ASN A 7 -27.03 0.95 2.83
N SER A 8 -27.11 0.60 4.11
CA SER A 8 -26.83 1.53 5.21
C SER A 8 -25.33 1.67 5.49
N ILE A 9 -24.81 2.90 5.44
CA ILE A 9 -23.52 3.27 6.01
C ILE A 9 -23.66 3.55 7.51
N ASN A 10 -22.75 3.03 8.33
CA ASN A 10 -22.65 3.42 9.74
C ASN A 10 -21.48 4.40 9.91
N ILE A 11 -21.73 5.54 10.55
CA ILE A 11 -20.69 6.53 10.84
C ILE A 11 -20.62 6.70 12.35
N MET A 12 -19.47 6.40 12.93
CA MET A 12 -19.16 6.60 14.34
C MET A 12 -18.05 7.65 14.43
N ILE A 13 -18.29 8.72 15.18
CA ILE A 13 -17.31 9.78 15.39
C ILE A 13 -17.06 9.88 16.88
N LEU A 14 -15.81 9.72 17.27
CA LEU A 14 -15.35 9.68 18.64
C LEU A 14 -14.46 10.89 18.89
N ASP A 15 -15.11 11.97 19.35
CA ASP A 15 -14.47 13.22 19.77
C ASP A 15 -14.22 13.16 21.29
N ALA A 16 -13.24 12.35 21.68
CA ALA A 16 -12.82 12.17 23.06
C ALA A 16 -11.31 12.02 23.15
N CYS A 17 -10.70 12.57 24.20
CA CYS A 17 -9.31 12.31 24.54
C CYS A 17 -9.14 10.81 24.79
N ARG A 18 -8.11 10.20 24.18
CA ARG A 18 -7.78 8.78 24.40
C ARG A 18 -6.70 8.65 25.47
N ASP A 19 -6.87 9.41 26.54
CA ASP A 19 -6.00 9.36 27.71
C ASP A 19 -6.36 8.07 28.46
N ASP A 20 -5.35 7.31 28.89
CA ASP A 20 -5.55 6.11 29.69
C ASP A 20 -6.11 6.52 31.07
N PRO A 21 -7.37 6.19 31.42
CA PRO A 21 -7.94 6.59 32.70
C PRO A 21 -7.41 5.76 33.88
N PHE A 22 -6.51 4.79 33.65
CA PHE A 22 -5.95 3.92 34.67
C PHE A 22 -4.41 3.87 34.66
N PRO A 23 -3.70 4.96 34.99
CA PRO A 23 -2.24 4.97 34.98
C PRO A 23 -1.58 4.06 36.04
N ASN A 24 -2.34 3.54 37.02
CA ASN A 24 -1.81 2.83 38.20
C ASN A 24 -2.46 1.46 38.49
N ILE A 25 -3.00 0.75 37.49
CA ILE A 25 -3.45 -0.63 37.70
C ILE A 25 -2.44 -1.60 37.08
N ASN A 26 -1.60 -2.19 37.93
CA ASN A 26 -0.74 -3.33 37.63
C ASN A 26 -1.58 -4.59 37.33
N LYS A 27 -2.33 -4.59 36.23
CA LYS A 27 -2.91 -5.80 35.63
C LYS A 27 -2.70 -5.76 34.13
N SER A 28 -1.96 -6.76 33.67
CA SER A 28 -1.88 -7.24 32.29
C SER A 28 -3.19 -7.04 31.52
N LEU A 29 -3.27 -5.97 30.74
CA LEU A 29 -4.19 -5.83 29.63
C LEU A 29 -3.36 -5.97 28.35
N ASN A 30 -3.01 -7.21 27.99
CA ASN A 30 -2.39 -7.57 26.71
C ASN A 30 -3.30 -7.33 25.49
N ARG A 31 -4.43 -6.63 25.65
CA ARG A 31 -5.33 -6.21 24.58
C ARG A 31 -5.94 -4.85 24.93
N GLY A 32 -5.59 -3.83 24.17
CA GLY A 32 -6.33 -2.56 24.18
C GLY A 32 -7.79 -2.77 23.78
N LEU A 33 -8.66 -1.82 24.14
CA LEU A 33 -10.10 -1.84 23.87
C LEU A 33 -10.41 -2.31 22.44
N SER A 34 -11.24 -3.35 22.34
CA SER A 34 -11.55 -4.13 21.14
C SER A 34 -11.73 -3.31 19.87
N ARG A 35 -11.14 -3.79 18.76
CA ARG A 35 -11.40 -3.26 17.41
C ARG A 35 -12.80 -3.68 16.96
N ILE A 36 -13.65 -2.70 16.66
CA ILE A 36 -14.97 -2.93 16.06
C ILE A 36 -14.74 -3.44 14.62
N ASN A 37 -15.14 -4.68 14.35
CA ASN A 37 -15.06 -5.32 13.03
C ASN A 37 -16.46 -5.31 12.39
N THR A 38 -16.84 -4.20 11.77
CA THR A 38 -18.14 -4.04 11.10
C THR A 38 -17.93 -3.66 9.64
N THR A 39 -18.66 -4.28 8.72
CA THR A 39 -18.66 -3.92 7.29
C THR A 39 -19.49 -2.66 7.06
N GLY A 40 -19.19 -1.88 6.01
CA GLY A 40 -19.96 -0.69 5.65
C GLY A 40 -19.91 0.45 6.68
N SER A 41 -18.83 0.55 7.45
CA SER A 41 -18.73 1.48 8.58
C SER A 41 -17.51 2.40 8.47
N ILE A 42 -17.65 3.64 8.93
CA ILE A 42 -16.53 4.56 9.22
C ILE A 42 -16.50 4.83 10.71
N ILE A 43 -15.31 4.75 11.30
CA ILE A 43 -15.06 5.14 12.69
C ILE A 43 -13.95 6.20 12.68
N ALA A 44 -14.25 7.43 13.07
CA ALA A 44 -13.29 8.53 13.11
C ALA A 44 -12.98 8.95 14.55
N PHE A 45 -11.72 9.30 14.82
CA PHE A 45 -11.19 9.68 16.13
C PHE A 45 -10.54 11.06 16.04
N ALA A 46 -10.78 11.90 17.05
CA ALA A 46 -10.26 13.26 17.10
C ALA A 46 -8.75 13.36 17.37
N THR A 47 -8.14 12.35 18.02
CA THR A 47 -6.70 12.31 18.32
C THR A 47 -6.12 10.91 18.14
N ALA A 48 -4.79 10.84 18.02
CA ALA A 48 -4.05 9.59 18.10
C ALA A 48 -4.01 9.06 19.55
N ILE A 49 -3.62 7.80 19.73
CA ILE A 49 -3.51 7.17 21.04
C ILE A 49 -2.45 7.92 21.88
N GLY A 50 -2.84 8.49 23.02
CA GLY A 50 -1.93 9.14 23.97
C GLY A 50 -1.65 10.63 23.73
N ASP A 51 -2.37 11.29 22.81
CA ASP A 51 -2.25 12.73 22.54
C ASP A 51 -3.43 13.52 23.11
N THR A 52 -3.15 14.66 23.75
CA THR A 52 -4.13 15.63 24.26
C THR A 52 -4.44 16.72 23.23
N THR A 53 -5.65 17.28 23.27
CA THR A 53 -6.12 18.32 22.35
C THR A 53 -5.66 19.71 22.76
N PRO A 54 -5.11 20.54 21.84
CA PRO A 54 -5.04 21.98 22.05
C PRO A 54 -6.45 22.60 21.95
N ASP A 55 -6.89 23.32 22.97
CA ASP A 55 -8.23 23.94 23.09
C ASP A 55 -8.48 25.17 22.19
N ASN A 56 -7.83 25.27 21.02
CA ASN A 56 -7.85 26.49 20.22
C ASN A 56 -8.45 26.27 18.84
N SER A 57 -9.77 26.11 18.79
CA SER A 57 -10.53 26.23 17.53
C SER A 57 -10.66 27.69 17.10
N PRO A 58 -10.63 28.02 15.79
CA PRO A 58 -10.76 29.39 15.29
C PRO A 58 -12.02 30.13 15.75
N ASN A 59 -13.06 29.43 16.20
CA ASN A 59 -14.32 30.02 16.64
C ASN A 59 -14.60 29.88 18.15
N GLY A 60 -13.70 29.25 18.92
CA GLY A 60 -13.81 29.09 20.38
C GLY A 60 -15.02 28.31 20.91
N ARG A 61 -15.84 27.70 20.03
CA ARG A 61 -17.09 26.99 20.44
C ARG A 61 -17.00 25.48 20.44
N ASN A 62 -16.12 24.90 19.62
CA ASN A 62 -15.94 23.46 19.46
C ASN A 62 -14.45 23.11 19.58
N GLY A 63 -14.12 21.84 19.88
CA GLY A 63 -12.75 21.34 19.69
C GLY A 63 -12.30 21.48 18.23
N LEU A 64 -11.00 21.58 17.98
CA LEU A 64 -10.44 21.84 16.65
C LEU A 64 -10.81 20.75 15.63
N PHE A 65 -10.82 19.47 16.04
CA PHE A 65 -11.31 18.38 15.20
C PHE A 65 -12.78 18.56 14.81
N THR A 66 -13.64 18.87 15.78
CA THR A 66 -15.07 19.10 15.55
C THR A 66 -15.33 20.34 14.67
N TYR A 67 -14.50 21.39 14.78
CA TYR A 67 -14.52 22.52 13.86
C TYR A 67 -14.29 22.09 12.41
N HIS A 68 -13.20 21.33 12.17
CA HIS A 68 -12.89 20.81 10.83
C HIS A 68 -13.94 19.82 10.34
N LEU A 69 -14.49 18.98 11.22
CA LEU A 69 -15.56 18.05 10.88
C LEU A 69 -16.82 18.75 10.39
N ILE A 70 -17.29 19.79 11.09
CA ILE A 70 -18.47 20.56 10.69
C ILE A 70 -18.21 21.29 9.36
N SER A 71 -17.03 21.89 9.22
CA SER A 71 -16.63 22.54 7.96
C SER A 71 -16.58 21.55 6.80
N GLY A 72 -15.99 20.37 7.03
CA GLY A 72 -15.89 19.27 6.08
C GLY A 72 -17.26 18.73 5.67
N LEU A 73 -18.18 18.50 6.62
CA LEU A 73 -19.54 18.04 6.35
C LEU A 73 -20.31 19.05 5.49
N ASN A 74 -20.22 20.35 5.81
CA ASN A 74 -20.87 21.40 5.04
C ASN A 74 -20.32 21.49 3.62
N LYS A 75 -19.00 21.46 3.46
CA LYS A 75 -18.32 21.44 2.15
C LYS A 75 -18.73 20.20 1.37
N ALA A 76 -18.70 19.03 2.00
CA ALA A 76 -19.00 17.76 1.35
C ALA A 76 -20.46 17.67 0.90
N TYR A 77 -21.40 18.14 1.72
CA TYR A 77 -22.81 18.21 1.36
C TYR A 77 -23.09 19.12 0.16
N LYS A 78 -22.45 20.30 0.11
CA LYS A 78 -22.58 21.25 -0.99
C LYS A 78 -21.97 20.72 -2.29
N THR A 79 -20.80 20.10 -2.19
CA THR A 79 -20.01 19.65 -3.34
C THR A 79 -20.34 18.22 -3.78
N LYS A 80 -21.17 17.50 -3.01
CA LYS A 80 -21.43 16.06 -3.19
C LYS A 80 -20.13 15.23 -3.12
N GLN A 81 -19.23 15.63 -2.23
CA GLN A 81 -17.91 15.00 -2.04
C GLN A 81 -18.05 13.61 -1.44
N ARG A 82 -17.13 12.70 -1.81
CA ARG A 82 -17.05 11.37 -1.18
C ARG A 82 -16.67 11.52 0.28
N ILE A 83 -17.29 10.70 1.13
CA ILE A 83 -17.06 10.72 2.57
C ILE A 83 -15.59 10.48 2.96
N VAL A 84 -14.87 9.65 2.19
CA VAL A 84 -13.42 9.41 2.41
C VAL A 84 -12.57 10.64 2.10
N ASP A 85 -12.92 11.40 1.04
CA ASP A 85 -12.21 12.63 0.69
C ASP A 85 -12.49 13.73 1.72
N MET A 86 -13.71 13.77 2.26
CA MET A 86 -14.07 14.67 3.35
C MET A 86 -13.21 14.40 4.60
N PHE A 87 -13.04 13.14 5.01
CA PHE A 87 -12.19 12.81 6.16
C PHE A 87 -10.70 13.11 5.91
N ILE A 88 -10.21 12.95 4.67
CA ILE A 88 -8.86 13.39 4.29
C ILE A 88 -8.71 14.91 4.47
N ASP A 89 -9.67 15.69 4.00
CA ASP A 89 -9.66 17.15 4.15
C ASP A 89 -9.67 17.57 5.62
N ILE A 90 -10.51 16.92 6.44
CA ILE A 90 -10.60 17.17 7.90
C ILE A 90 -9.24 16.92 8.57
N MET A 91 -8.62 15.75 8.33
CA MET A 91 -7.33 15.40 8.92
C MET A 91 -6.22 16.38 8.50
N ASN A 92 -6.20 16.77 7.22
CA ASN A 92 -5.23 17.74 6.70
C ASN A 92 -5.42 19.13 7.33
N GLY A 93 -6.65 19.56 7.52
CA GLY A 93 -6.98 20.83 8.18
C GLY A 93 -6.51 20.86 9.63
N VAL A 94 -6.84 19.82 10.41
CA VAL A 94 -6.41 19.71 11.81
C VAL A 94 -4.88 19.66 11.92
N LYS A 95 -4.22 18.85 11.08
CA LYS A 95 -2.75 18.76 11.06
C LYS A 95 -2.10 20.11 10.74
N LYS A 96 -2.67 20.86 9.79
CA LYS A 96 -2.17 22.19 9.40
C LYS A 96 -2.31 23.18 10.55
N ASP A 97 -3.50 23.27 11.14
CA ASP A 97 -3.80 24.28 12.17
C ASP A 97 -3.11 23.99 13.51
N THR A 98 -2.72 22.74 13.75
CA THR A 98 -1.93 22.33 14.92
C THR A 98 -0.43 22.23 14.68
N ASN A 99 0.07 22.55 13.48
CA ASN A 99 1.45 22.26 13.08
C ASN A 99 1.85 20.78 13.33
N GLY A 100 0.88 19.87 13.23
CA GLY A 100 1.04 18.44 13.41
C GLY A 100 0.96 17.92 14.85
N GLN A 101 0.64 18.77 15.84
CA GLN A 101 0.45 18.38 17.23
C GLN A 101 -0.81 17.51 17.43
N GLN A 102 -1.89 17.75 16.67
CA GLN A 102 -3.07 16.89 16.67
C GLN A 102 -3.11 16.06 15.39
N GLN A 103 -3.23 14.74 15.55
CA GLN A 103 -3.30 13.79 14.44
C GLN A 103 -4.57 12.93 14.53
N PRO A 104 -5.69 13.41 13.99
CA PRO A 104 -6.90 12.61 13.88
C PRO A 104 -6.68 11.42 12.95
N TRP A 105 -7.47 10.36 13.15
CA TRP A 105 -7.41 9.18 12.29
C TRP A 105 -8.81 8.56 12.15
N TYR A 106 -9.03 7.75 11.12
CA TYR A 106 -10.27 7.00 10.96
C TYR A 106 -10.00 5.58 10.46
N ASN A 107 -10.99 4.71 10.62
CA ASN A 107 -11.03 3.37 10.02
C ASN A 107 -12.24 3.29 9.10
N SER A 108 -12.14 2.59 7.98
CA SER A 108 -13.21 2.47 6.99
C SER A 108 -13.28 1.07 6.40
N SER A 109 -14.50 0.53 6.35
CA SER A 109 -14.86 -0.76 5.73
C SER A 109 -15.90 -0.59 4.62
N LEU A 110 -15.94 0.59 3.98
CA LEU A 110 -16.92 0.90 2.94
C LEU A 110 -16.72 0.06 1.68
N GLN A 111 -17.79 -0.57 1.21
CA GLN A 111 -17.81 -1.40 0.00
C GLN A 111 -18.25 -0.63 -1.26
N GLY A 112 -18.44 0.69 -1.17
CA GLY A 112 -18.98 1.52 -2.26
C GLY A 112 -18.61 2.99 -2.13
N LYS A 113 -18.95 3.78 -3.15
CA LYS A 113 -18.78 5.25 -3.10
C LYS A 113 -19.96 5.87 -2.38
N TYR A 114 -19.69 6.47 -1.22
CA TYR A 114 -20.67 7.22 -0.45
C TYR A 114 -20.30 8.69 -0.50
N CYS A 115 -21.26 9.54 -0.85
CA CYS A 115 -21.07 10.99 -0.91
C CYS A 115 -22.06 11.66 0.03
N ILE A 116 -21.62 12.68 0.78
CA ILE A 116 -22.50 13.44 1.66
C ILE A 116 -23.49 14.22 0.78
N GLY A 117 -24.78 13.98 0.98
CA GLY A 117 -25.84 14.60 0.17
C GLY A 117 -26.11 13.92 -1.17
N GLY A 118 -25.65 12.69 -1.38
CA GLY A 118 -25.85 11.91 -2.61
C GLY A 118 -24.71 12.10 -3.61
N CYS A 119 -24.26 11.04 -4.28
CA CYS A 119 -23.23 11.19 -5.31
C CYS A 119 -23.85 11.82 -6.57
N LYS A 120 -23.11 12.70 -7.26
CA LYS A 120 -23.56 13.17 -8.59
C LYS A 120 -23.74 11.95 -9.49
N GLU A 121 -24.96 11.72 -9.95
CA GLU A 121 -25.24 10.71 -10.96
C GLU A 121 -24.43 11.08 -12.21
N THR A 122 -23.40 10.29 -12.44
CA THR A 122 -22.78 10.24 -13.77
C THR A 122 -23.57 9.18 -14.50
N ILE A 123 -24.20 9.56 -15.62
CA ILE A 123 -24.84 8.63 -16.56
C ILE A 123 -23.95 7.39 -16.67
N LEU A 124 -24.51 6.21 -16.43
CA LEU A 124 -23.83 4.93 -16.60
C LEU A 124 -23.63 4.66 -18.10
N VAL A 125 -22.77 5.46 -18.73
CA VAL A 125 -21.81 4.91 -19.67
C VAL A 125 -21.05 3.86 -18.86
N THR A 126 -20.99 2.61 -19.32
CA THR A 126 -20.07 1.61 -18.76
C THR A 126 -18.74 2.32 -18.55
N LYS A 127 -18.38 2.60 -17.29
CA LYS A 127 -17.16 3.36 -17.01
C LYS A 127 -16.02 2.63 -17.71
N PRO A 128 -15.18 3.33 -18.48
CA PRO A 128 -13.91 2.75 -18.90
C PRO A 128 -13.29 2.13 -17.65
N LYS A 129 -12.80 0.89 -17.76
CA LYS A 129 -12.05 0.27 -16.66
C LYS A 129 -11.03 1.29 -16.18
N ASP A 130 -10.94 1.54 -14.86
CA ASP A 130 -9.92 2.42 -14.25
C ASP A 130 -8.50 1.80 -14.36
N TYR A 131 -8.32 0.86 -15.29
CA TYR A 131 -7.13 0.05 -15.50
C TYR A 131 -7.05 -0.42 -16.96
N PHE A 132 -5.85 -0.73 -17.42
CA PHE A 132 -5.58 -1.36 -18.70
C PHE A 132 -4.76 -2.64 -18.51
N GLN A 133 -4.73 -3.48 -19.54
CA GLN A 133 -3.91 -4.67 -19.63
C GLN A 133 -3.40 -4.76 -21.06
N ASP A 134 -2.09 -4.86 -21.25
CA ASP A 134 -1.52 -5.06 -22.57
C ASP A 134 -1.65 -6.52 -22.99
N HIS A 135 -1.80 -6.77 -24.28
CA HIS A 135 -1.77 -8.14 -24.80
C HIS A 135 -0.33 -8.62 -24.96
N LEU A 136 -0.09 -9.85 -24.55
CA LEU A 136 1.14 -10.58 -24.86
C LEU A 136 1.06 -11.11 -26.31
N LYS A 137 2.20 -11.49 -26.91
CA LYS A 137 2.24 -11.98 -28.31
C LYS A 137 1.39 -13.23 -28.55
N ASN A 138 1.14 -14.02 -27.52
CA ASN A 138 0.32 -15.22 -27.58
C ASN A 138 -1.19 -14.95 -27.38
N GLY A 139 -1.60 -13.69 -27.21
CA GLY A 139 -2.98 -13.28 -27.00
C GLY A 139 -3.41 -13.17 -25.53
N ASP A 140 -2.61 -13.72 -24.60
CA ASP A 140 -2.87 -13.60 -23.16
C ASP A 140 -2.82 -12.14 -22.72
N LEU A 141 -3.47 -11.84 -21.59
CA LEU A 141 -3.41 -10.52 -20.97
C LEU A 141 -2.21 -10.43 -20.03
N GLY A 142 -1.47 -9.33 -20.13
CA GLY A 142 -0.48 -8.91 -19.15
C GLY A 142 -1.13 -8.39 -17.86
N PRO A 143 -0.30 -7.95 -16.89
CA PRO A 143 -0.77 -7.49 -15.60
C PRO A 143 -1.72 -6.28 -15.69
N LYS A 144 -2.59 -6.13 -14.69
CA LYS A 144 -3.47 -4.96 -14.58
C LYS A 144 -2.68 -3.73 -14.17
N MET A 145 -2.69 -2.72 -15.03
CA MET A 145 -1.96 -1.46 -14.86
C MET A 145 -2.93 -0.30 -14.70
N THR A 146 -2.56 0.72 -13.93
CA THR A 146 -3.29 1.99 -13.84
C THR A 146 -2.35 3.17 -14.07
N TRP A 147 -2.85 4.24 -14.68
CA TRP A 147 -2.09 5.47 -14.86
C TRP A 147 -2.03 6.27 -13.57
N ILE A 148 -0.81 6.56 -13.13
CA ILE A 148 -0.50 7.49 -12.05
C ILE A 148 -0.23 8.86 -12.69
N PRO A 149 -1.00 9.90 -12.34
CA PRO A 149 -0.81 11.24 -12.91
C PRO A 149 0.55 11.82 -12.52
N ALA A 150 1.03 12.79 -13.29
CA ALA A 150 2.20 13.57 -12.89
C ALA A 150 1.90 14.35 -11.59
N GLY A 151 2.91 14.56 -10.77
CA GLY A 151 2.80 15.32 -9.52
C GLY A 151 4.12 15.36 -8.79
N SER A 152 4.09 15.44 -7.46
CA SER A 152 5.31 15.50 -6.66
C SER A 152 5.21 14.75 -5.34
N VAL A 153 6.37 14.34 -4.84
CA VAL A 153 6.54 13.66 -3.54
C VAL A 153 7.56 14.40 -2.69
N VAL A 154 7.30 14.48 -1.38
CA VAL A 154 8.25 15.05 -0.43
C VAL A 154 9.05 13.93 0.23
N MET A 155 10.36 13.87 -0.04
CA MET A 155 11.30 12.92 0.56
C MET A 155 12.41 13.69 1.29
N ALA A 156 12.58 13.44 2.59
CA ALA A 156 13.47 14.21 3.49
C ALA A 156 13.45 15.74 3.26
N LYS A 157 12.24 16.33 3.28
CA LYS A 157 12.00 17.78 3.11
C LYS A 157 12.35 18.33 1.72
N LYS A 158 12.65 17.48 0.73
CA LYS A 158 12.81 17.88 -0.67
C LYS A 158 11.58 17.46 -1.47
N THR A 159 11.07 18.38 -2.27
CA THR A 159 10.04 18.09 -3.27
C THR A 159 10.72 17.51 -4.50
N ILE A 160 10.24 16.36 -4.96
CA ILE A 160 10.70 15.65 -6.16
C ILE A 160 9.52 15.61 -7.12
N ASP A 161 9.72 16.11 -8.34
CA ASP A 161 8.73 16.04 -9.40
C ASP A 161 8.73 14.64 -10.03
N ILE A 162 7.54 14.10 -10.21
CA ILE A 162 7.30 12.77 -10.75
C ILE A 162 6.44 12.94 -12.01
N GLY A 163 7.00 12.55 -13.16
CA GLY A 163 6.25 12.48 -14.40
C GLY A 163 5.14 11.44 -14.34
N ARG A 164 4.18 11.52 -15.26
CA ARG A 164 3.11 10.51 -15.40
C ARG A 164 3.72 9.15 -15.77
N PHE A 165 3.24 8.08 -15.16
CA PHE A 165 3.64 6.71 -15.46
C PHE A 165 2.49 5.75 -15.12
N ALA A 166 2.51 4.53 -15.64
CA ALA A 166 1.59 3.49 -15.23
C ALA A 166 2.24 2.57 -14.20
N MET A 167 1.46 2.04 -13.25
CA MET A 167 1.92 1.12 -12.23
C MET A 167 0.97 -0.07 -12.09
N GLY A 168 1.52 -1.25 -11.77
CA GLY A 168 0.74 -2.45 -11.49
C GLY A 168 -0.24 -2.22 -10.34
N ILE A 169 -1.51 -2.56 -10.53
CA ILE A 169 -2.56 -2.40 -9.50
C ILE A 169 -2.29 -3.27 -8.28
N TYR A 170 -1.64 -4.41 -8.50
CA TYR A 170 -1.23 -5.41 -7.52
C TYR A 170 0.27 -5.63 -7.61
N GLU A 171 0.86 -6.32 -6.64
CA GLU A 171 2.16 -6.94 -6.86
C GLU A 171 2.05 -8.01 -7.96
N VAL A 172 3.17 -8.35 -8.61
CA VAL A 172 3.17 -9.44 -9.60
C VAL A 172 2.79 -10.74 -8.90
N THR A 173 1.87 -11.47 -9.51
CA THR A 173 1.30 -12.70 -8.95
C THR A 173 2.11 -13.94 -9.33
N VAL A 174 1.90 -15.04 -8.60
CA VAL A 174 2.49 -16.34 -8.92
C VAL A 174 2.11 -16.76 -10.34
N ALA A 175 0.85 -16.64 -10.75
CA ALA A 175 0.42 -17.05 -12.09
C ALA A 175 1.10 -16.22 -13.20
N GLU A 176 1.16 -14.90 -13.05
CA GLU A 176 1.84 -14.00 -14.01
C GLU A 176 3.33 -14.34 -14.13
N TYR A 177 4.01 -14.55 -13.01
CA TYR A 177 5.43 -14.89 -13.01
C TYR A 177 5.70 -16.28 -13.60
N LEU A 178 4.88 -17.27 -13.27
CA LEU A 178 5.04 -18.63 -13.79
C LEU A 178 4.74 -18.70 -15.29
N ASN A 179 3.89 -17.83 -15.84
CA ASN A 179 3.75 -17.70 -17.28
C ASN A 179 5.06 -17.25 -17.95
N PHE A 180 5.74 -16.26 -17.36
CA PHE A 180 7.09 -15.86 -17.80
C PHE A 180 8.10 -17.02 -17.72
N VAL A 181 8.13 -17.75 -16.61
CA VAL A 181 9.02 -18.91 -16.43
C VAL A 181 8.75 -19.96 -17.51
N LYS A 182 7.48 -20.30 -17.75
CA LYS A 182 7.07 -21.27 -18.77
C LYS A 182 7.49 -20.83 -20.17
N SER A 183 7.34 -19.55 -20.48
CA SER A 183 7.66 -19.01 -21.81
C SER A 183 9.16 -18.88 -22.09
N THR A 184 9.99 -18.72 -21.06
CA THR A 184 11.44 -18.50 -21.20
C THR A 184 12.29 -19.69 -20.78
N ASN A 185 11.69 -20.72 -20.18
CA ASN A 185 12.36 -21.86 -19.57
C ASN A 185 13.52 -21.45 -18.64
N SER A 186 13.36 -20.36 -17.89
CA SER A 186 14.44 -19.76 -17.11
C SER A 186 13.92 -19.03 -15.87
N ASN A 187 14.84 -18.56 -15.03
CA ASN A 187 14.56 -17.62 -13.94
C ASN A 187 13.66 -18.14 -12.81
N LEU A 188 13.51 -19.46 -12.66
CA LEU A 188 12.72 -20.11 -11.60
C LEU A 188 12.84 -19.41 -10.23
N PRO A 189 11.71 -19.22 -9.52
CA PRO A 189 11.76 -18.77 -8.14
C PRO A 189 12.47 -19.84 -7.31
N GLU A 190 13.07 -19.44 -6.19
CA GLU A 190 13.94 -20.27 -5.36
C GLU A 190 13.28 -21.58 -4.94
N TRP A 191 11.98 -21.55 -4.67
CA TRP A 191 11.18 -22.71 -4.24
C TRP A 191 10.82 -23.68 -5.37
N GLN A 192 11.06 -23.34 -6.64
CA GLN A 192 10.99 -24.26 -7.78
C GLN A 192 12.35 -24.72 -8.28
N LYS A 193 13.45 -24.21 -7.72
CA LYS A 193 14.77 -24.74 -8.04
C LYS A 193 14.96 -26.07 -7.33
N ASP A 194 15.66 -26.99 -7.99
CA ASP A 194 16.14 -28.24 -7.39
C ASP A 194 17.25 -27.94 -6.36
N ALA A 195 16.87 -27.33 -5.25
CA ALA A 195 17.78 -27.00 -4.17
C ALA A 195 17.80 -28.16 -3.17
N ASN A 196 18.93 -28.87 -3.12
CA ASN A 196 19.24 -29.93 -2.16
C ASN A 196 19.51 -29.36 -0.73
N ILE A 197 18.80 -28.30 -0.35
CA ILE A 197 18.99 -27.57 0.90
C ILE A 197 17.72 -27.79 1.73
N SER A 198 17.78 -28.79 2.62
CA SER A 198 16.70 -29.18 3.54
C SER A 198 16.07 -27.99 4.29
N ARG A 199 16.86 -26.95 4.57
CA ARG A 199 16.44 -25.71 5.25
C ARG A 199 15.52 -24.82 4.40
N ILE A 200 15.74 -24.76 3.09
CA ILE A 200 14.92 -23.95 2.15
C ILE A 200 13.58 -24.63 1.93
N LYS A 201 13.62 -25.94 1.70
CA LYS A 201 12.43 -26.78 1.59
C LYS A 201 11.54 -26.64 2.82
N ARG A 202 12.13 -26.59 4.03
CA ARG A 202 11.41 -26.38 5.31
C ARG A 202 10.82 -24.98 5.46
N TYR A 203 11.44 -23.95 4.91
CA TYR A 203 10.90 -22.59 4.95
C TYR A 203 9.68 -22.48 4.03
N TYR A 204 9.85 -22.84 2.76
CA TYR A 204 8.79 -22.73 1.77
C TYR A 204 7.64 -23.71 2.01
N SER A 205 7.88 -24.88 2.62
CA SER A 205 6.80 -25.82 2.96
C SER A 205 5.75 -25.22 3.91
N LYS A 206 6.11 -24.21 4.72
CA LYS A 206 5.20 -23.58 5.67
C LYS A 206 4.27 -22.56 5.02
N LEU A 207 4.66 -22.00 3.87
CA LEU A 207 3.89 -20.94 3.21
C LEU A 207 2.59 -21.44 2.57
N GLY A 208 2.44 -22.75 2.32
CA GLY A 208 1.18 -23.32 1.82
C GLY A 208 0.64 -22.62 0.56
N ALA A 209 -0.61 -22.16 0.61
CA ALA A 209 -1.25 -21.42 -0.48
C ALA A 209 -0.56 -20.09 -0.81
N ALA A 210 0.06 -19.44 0.19
CA ALA A 210 0.82 -18.20 0.01
C ALA A 210 2.07 -18.37 -0.88
N LEU A 211 2.45 -19.62 -1.21
CA LEU A 211 3.54 -19.93 -2.13
C LEU A 211 3.08 -20.24 -3.55
N LYS A 212 1.93 -20.91 -3.70
CA LYS A 212 1.51 -21.57 -4.95
C LYS A 212 0.16 -21.14 -5.48
N GLY A 213 -0.59 -20.33 -4.72
CA GLY A 213 -1.88 -19.83 -5.18
C GLY A 213 -1.70 -18.79 -6.27
N ASP A 214 -2.44 -18.94 -7.37
CA ASP A 214 -2.31 -18.12 -8.58
C ASP A 214 -2.38 -16.61 -8.32
N ASN A 215 -3.27 -16.18 -7.43
CA ASN A 215 -3.51 -14.77 -7.09
C ASN A 215 -2.70 -14.28 -5.88
N TYR A 216 -1.68 -15.01 -5.43
CA TYR A 216 -0.78 -14.55 -4.39
C TYR A 216 0.42 -13.81 -5.00
N PRO A 217 1.04 -12.87 -4.27
CA PRO A 217 2.29 -12.25 -4.70
C PRO A 217 3.38 -13.31 -4.91
N ILE A 218 4.12 -13.24 -6.02
CA ILE A 218 5.30 -14.10 -6.21
C ILE A 218 6.39 -13.74 -5.18
N VAL A 219 7.03 -14.76 -4.61
CA VAL A 219 8.15 -14.61 -3.67
C VAL A 219 9.30 -15.56 -4.02
N GLY A 220 10.47 -15.35 -3.41
CA GLY A 220 11.65 -16.19 -3.63
C GLY A 220 12.40 -15.86 -4.92
N ILE A 221 12.45 -14.59 -5.27
CA ILE A 221 12.91 -14.07 -6.56
C ILE A 221 13.90 -12.93 -6.32
N SER A 222 14.98 -12.89 -7.11
CA SER A 222 15.97 -11.83 -6.98
C SER A 222 15.58 -10.58 -7.75
N TRP A 223 16.28 -9.47 -7.50
CA TRP A 223 16.17 -8.28 -8.35
C TRP A 223 16.45 -8.60 -9.84
N HIS A 224 17.44 -9.45 -10.11
CA HIS A 224 17.72 -9.91 -11.49
C HIS A 224 16.54 -10.67 -12.11
N ASN A 225 15.79 -11.46 -11.33
CA ASN A 225 14.58 -12.11 -11.83
C ASN A 225 13.49 -11.09 -12.16
N ALA A 226 13.33 -10.09 -11.31
CA ALA A 226 12.37 -9.00 -11.47
C ALA A 226 12.60 -8.25 -12.79
N MET A 227 13.85 -7.86 -13.04
CA MET A 227 14.24 -7.17 -14.27
C MET A 227 14.19 -8.06 -15.51
N ALA A 228 14.46 -9.36 -15.36
CA ALA A 228 14.27 -10.30 -16.46
C ALA A 228 12.79 -10.42 -16.87
N TYR A 229 11.89 -10.44 -15.88
CA TYR A 229 10.45 -10.43 -16.10
C TYR A 229 9.99 -9.13 -16.79
N THR A 230 10.43 -7.95 -16.31
CA THR A 230 10.06 -6.67 -16.93
C THR A 230 10.58 -6.54 -18.36
N LYS A 231 11.80 -7.01 -18.63
CA LYS A 231 12.37 -7.08 -19.97
C LYS A 231 11.57 -8.01 -20.88
N TRP A 232 11.20 -9.19 -20.41
CA TRP A 232 10.35 -10.11 -21.16
C TRP A 232 8.99 -9.49 -21.46
N LEU A 233 8.34 -8.90 -20.47
CA LEU A 233 7.02 -8.28 -20.64
C LEU A 233 7.07 -7.13 -21.66
N SER A 234 8.13 -6.32 -21.63
CA SER A 234 8.39 -5.29 -22.66
C SER A 234 8.49 -5.90 -24.06
N GLN A 235 9.17 -7.04 -24.20
CA GLN A 235 9.30 -7.75 -25.48
C GLN A 235 7.98 -8.38 -25.95
N GLN A 236 7.09 -8.75 -25.04
CA GLN A 236 5.79 -9.33 -25.36
C GLN A 236 4.77 -8.28 -25.79
N THR A 237 4.81 -7.10 -25.17
CA THR A 237 3.78 -6.06 -25.34
C THR A 237 4.19 -4.97 -26.33
N GLY A 238 5.50 -4.78 -26.56
CA GLY A 238 6.04 -3.64 -27.32
C GLY A 238 6.20 -2.36 -26.49
N GLU A 239 5.75 -2.40 -25.23
CA GLU A 239 5.79 -1.32 -24.26
C GLU A 239 7.06 -1.34 -23.41
N THR A 240 7.32 -0.28 -22.66
CA THR A 240 8.51 -0.19 -21.78
C THR A 240 8.13 -0.50 -20.34
N TYR A 241 8.38 -1.73 -19.89
CA TYR A 241 8.19 -2.17 -18.51
C TYR A 241 9.50 -2.17 -17.73
N THR A 242 9.46 -1.67 -16.50
CA THR A 242 10.59 -1.65 -15.57
C THR A 242 10.12 -1.76 -14.11
N LEU A 243 11.05 -1.86 -13.16
CA LEU A 243 10.78 -1.60 -11.76
C LEU A 243 10.66 -0.08 -11.53
N PRO A 244 9.78 0.38 -10.62
CA PRO A 244 9.72 1.78 -10.25
C PRO A 244 11.01 2.24 -9.58
N THR A 245 11.31 3.53 -9.67
CA THR A 245 12.24 4.17 -8.73
C THR A 245 11.62 4.23 -7.34
N GLU A 246 12.44 4.41 -6.32
CA GLU A 246 11.91 4.56 -4.96
C GLU A 246 10.99 5.79 -4.82
N ALA A 247 11.32 6.89 -5.48
CA ALA A 247 10.50 8.09 -5.51
C ALA A 247 9.16 7.87 -6.22
N GLN A 248 9.16 7.17 -7.36
CA GLN A 248 7.91 6.78 -8.05
C GLN A 248 7.03 5.90 -7.16
N TRP A 249 7.63 4.91 -6.50
CA TRP A 249 6.90 4.03 -5.60
C TRP A 249 6.30 4.81 -4.43
N GLN A 250 7.08 5.68 -3.77
CA GLN A 250 6.59 6.44 -2.62
C GLN A 250 5.51 7.47 -3.02
N TYR A 251 5.64 8.08 -4.20
CA TYR A 251 4.60 8.94 -4.75
C TYR A 251 3.30 8.16 -4.95
N ALA A 252 3.39 6.99 -5.60
CA ALA A 252 2.26 6.12 -5.86
C ALA A 252 1.63 5.55 -4.57
N ALA A 253 2.42 5.29 -3.53
CA ALA A 253 1.93 4.77 -2.25
C ALA A 253 1.15 5.84 -1.45
N GLY A 254 1.44 7.13 -1.65
CA GLY A 254 0.70 8.27 -1.11
C GLY A 254 1.48 9.05 -0.06
N THR A 255 1.80 10.31 -0.36
CA THR A 255 2.93 11.07 0.22
C THR A 255 2.72 11.67 1.62
N ASN A 256 1.51 11.60 2.18
CA ASN A 256 1.16 12.33 3.43
C ASN A 256 0.66 11.44 4.57
N ILE A 257 0.72 10.12 4.40
CA ILE A 257 0.23 9.15 5.36
C ILE A 257 1.43 8.57 6.13
N LYS A 258 1.66 9.03 7.36
CA LYS A 258 2.75 8.54 8.23
C LYS A 258 2.52 7.07 8.64
N TYR A 259 1.26 6.64 8.69
CA TYR A 259 0.82 5.28 9.04
C TYR A 259 -0.33 4.87 8.15
N TRP A 260 -0.29 3.66 7.55
CA TRP A 260 -1.38 3.15 6.72
C TRP A 260 -2.72 3.18 7.48
N ILE A 261 -3.74 3.77 6.85
CA ILE A 261 -5.07 4.02 7.47
C ILE A 261 -6.09 2.94 7.00
N GLY A 262 -5.59 1.77 6.60
CA GLY A 262 -6.40 0.60 6.20
C GLY A 262 -5.92 -0.68 6.88
N GLN A 263 -6.67 -1.77 6.71
CA GLN A 263 -6.10 -3.10 6.98
C GLN A 263 -4.97 -3.35 5.96
N ALA A 264 -3.88 -3.96 6.42
CA ALA A 264 -2.76 -4.41 5.62
C ALA A 264 -2.32 -5.76 6.18
N ASN A 265 -1.68 -6.58 5.34
CA ASN A 265 -1.11 -7.84 5.79
C ASN A 265 0.28 -7.61 6.39
N CYS A 266 0.39 -7.68 7.70
CA CYS A 266 1.62 -7.38 8.45
C CYS A 266 1.61 -7.96 9.86
N LEU A 267 2.79 -7.97 10.49
CA LEU A 267 2.91 -8.55 11.82
C LEU A 267 2.11 -7.70 12.82
N ASN A 268 1.24 -8.37 13.58
CA ASN A 268 0.38 -7.74 14.59
C ASN A 268 -0.62 -6.71 14.03
N CYS A 269 -0.89 -6.72 12.71
CA CYS A 269 -1.87 -5.83 12.11
C CYS A 269 -3.32 -6.28 12.30
N GLY A 270 -3.51 -7.55 12.68
CA GLY A 270 -4.82 -8.12 13.01
C GLY A 270 -5.61 -8.57 11.78
N ASP A 271 -4.93 -8.87 10.68
CA ASP A 271 -5.52 -9.55 9.53
C ASP A 271 -5.62 -11.07 9.76
N GLN A 272 -6.31 -11.76 8.87
CA GLN A 272 -6.61 -13.20 8.98
C GLN A 272 -5.58 -14.11 8.32
N PHE A 273 -4.55 -13.55 7.68
CA PHE A 273 -3.57 -14.32 6.90
C PHE A 273 -2.33 -14.60 7.74
N GLU A 274 -1.94 -15.86 7.83
CA GLU A 274 -0.72 -16.28 8.53
C GLU A 274 0.56 -15.83 7.79
N TYR A 275 0.50 -15.73 6.47
CA TYR A 275 1.59 -15.33 5.57
C TYR A 275 1.10 -14.24 4.61
N THR A 276 1.52 -14.26 3.34
CA THR A 276 0.97 -13.35 2.32
C THR A 276 -0.53 -13.56 2.16
N ALA A 277 -1.22 -12.52 1.72
CA ALA A 277 -2.62 -12.56 1.33
C ALA A 277 -2.74 -12.63 -0.21
N PRO A 278 -3.87 -13.12 -0.76
CA PRO A 278 -4.19 -12.89 -2.16
C PRO A 278 -4.14 -11.40 -2.47
N VAL A 279 -3.61 -11.02 -3.63
CA VAL A 279 -3.54 -9.62 -4.04
C VAL A 279 -4.92 -8.99 -4.09
N GLY A 280 -5.02 -7.73 -3.68
CA GLY A 280 -6.28 -7.00 -3.64
C GLY A 280 -7.18 -7.30 -2.44
N SER A 281 -6.68 -8.05 -1.44
CA SER A 281 -7.44 -8.36 -0.23
C SER A 281 -7.70 -7.14 0.66
N PHE A 282 -6.89 -6.09 0.51
CA PHE A 282 -6.97 -4.89 1.34
C PHE A 282 -7.49 -3.68 0.58
N THR A 283 -7.73 -2.57 1.27
CA THR A 283 -8.28 -1.37 0.65
C THR A 283 -7.26 -0.71 -0.27
N LYS A 284 -7.67 -0.39 -1.51
CA LYS A 284 -6.82 0.38 -2.44
C LYS A 284 -6.65 1.83 -2.03
N ASN A 285 -5.53 2.44 -2.40
CA ASN A 285 -5.27 3.86 -2.19
C ASN A 285 -6.00 4.75 -3.22
N PRO A 286 -5.92 6.09 -3.14
CA PRO A 286 -6.62 6.99 -4.07
C PRO A 286 -6.25 6.84 -5.55
N PHE A 287 -5.07 6.32 -5.87
CA PHE A 287 -4.67 5.98 -7.25
C PHE A 287 -5.17 4.61 -7.72
N GLY A 288 -5.90 3.90 -6.87
CA GLY A 288 -6.46 2.59 -7.18
C GLY A 288 -5.49 1.43 -6.98
N LEU A 289 -4.33 1.67 -6.35
CA LEU A 289 -3.33 0.65 -6.07
C LEU A 289 -3.63 -0.07 -4.76
N TYR A 290 -3.54 -1.39 -4.80
CA TYR A 290 -3.71 -2.26 -3.63
C TYR A 290 -2.35 -2.62 -3.04
N ASP A 291 -2.34 -3.06 -1.78
CA ASP A 291 -1.18 -3.72 -1.15
C ASP A 291 0.11 -2.89 -1.17
N MET A 292 0.02 -1.56 -1.26
CA MET A 292 1.19 -0.68 -1.25
C MET A 292 1.91 -0.71 0.11
N LEU A 293 1.27 -1.20 1.17
CA LEU A 293 1.92 -1.44 2.46
C LEU A 293 1.50 -2.81 2.98
N GLY A 294 2.49 -3.60 3.38
CA GLY A 294 2.27 -4.98 3.83
C GLY A 294 2.34 -5.98 2.68
N ASN A 295 1.85 -7.20 2.94
CA ASN A 295 1.92 -8.37 2.06
C ASN A 295 3.37 -8.79 1.75
N VAL A 296 4.06 -8.10 0.85
CA VAL A 296 5.45 -8.35 0.46
C VAL A 296 6.23 -7.05 0.25
N GLN A 297 7.53 -7.08 0.53
CA GLN A 297 8.43 -5.97 0.21
C GLN A 297 8.65 -5.90 -1.30
N GLU A 298 8.60 -4.71 -1.86
CA GLU A 298 8.72 -4.51 -3.30
C GLU A 298 10.12 -4.00 -3.68
N TRP A 299 10.79 -4.68 -4.62
CA TRP A 299 12.04 -4.22 -5.23
C TRP A 299 11.80 -2.94 -6.04
N THR A 300 12.69 -1.96 -5.86
CA THR A 300 12.80 -0.80 -6.75
C THR A 300 14.06 -0.94 -7.62
N CYS A 301 14.16 -0.15 -8.68
CA CYS A 301 15.40 -0.08 -9.45
C CYS A 301 16.48 0.82 -8.80
N SER A 302 16.17 1.48 -7.69
CA SER A 302 17.03 2.49 -7.07
C SER A 302 18.05 1.90 -6.09
N GLU A 303 19.21 2.53 -6.02
CA GLU A 303 20.20 2.25 -4.98
C GLU A 303 19.64 2.70 -3.62
N TYR A 304 19.78 1.84 -2.61
CA TYR A 304 19.50 2.24 -1.25
C TYR A 304 20.57 3.21 -0.76
N GLN A 305 20.14 4.37 -0.30
CA GLN A 305 20.98 5.33 0.41
C GLN A 305 20.36 5.63 1.77
N TYR A 306 21.19 5.69 2.82
CA TYR A 306 20.73 6.03 4.17
C TYR A 306 20.12 7.44 4.25
N LYS A 307 20.54 8.34 3.36
CA LYS A 307 19.99 9.69 3.21
C LYS A 307 19.63 9.91 1.75
N TYR A 308 18.51 10.59 1.49
CA TYR A 308 18.13 10.96 0.13
C TYR A 308 19.12 11.96 -0.47
N ARG A 309 19.73 11.56 -1.58
CA ARG A 309 20.78 12.30 -2.29
C ARG A 309 20.55 12.34 -3.81
N GLY A 310 19.43 11.81 -4.30
CA GLY A 310 19.07 11.75 -5.71
C GLY A 310 19.02 10.32 -6.26
N GLU A 311 19.65 9.34 -5.61
CA GLU A 311 19.62 7.93 -6.04
C GLU A 311 18.20 7.34 -5.98
N GLU A 312 17.33 7.87 -5.12
CA GLU A 312 15.92 7.48 -5.04
C GLU A 312 15.10 7.82 -6.30
N GLN A 313 15.64 8.66 -7.19
CA GLN A 313 14.95 9.19 -8.38
C GLN A 313 15.34 8.48 -9.67
N LYS A 314 16.30 7.56 -9.62
CA LYS A 314 16.84 6.89 -10.81
C LYS A 314 17.11 5.41 -10.55
N CYS A 315 17.27 4.67 -11.64
CA CYS A 315 17.70 3.29 -11.58
C CYS A 315 19.24 3.19 -11.49
N VAL A 316 19.73 2.16 -10.81
CA VAL A 316 21.16 1.87 -10.72
C VAL A 316 21.75 1.55 -12.09
N ASP A 317 22.97 2.04 -12.34
CA ASP A 317 23.72 1.70 -13.54
C ASP A 317 23.96 0.19 -13.62
N LYS A 318 23.75 -0.39 -14.80
CA LYS A 318 23.91 -1.84 -15.04
C LYS A 318 25.29 -2.36 -14.60
N ASN A 319 26.34 -1.54 -14.74
CA ASN A 319 27.71 -1.91 -14.38
C ASN A 319 27.97 -1.91 -12.86
N ARG A 320 27.07 -1.34 -12.06
CA ARG A 320 27.20 -1.23 -10.60
C ARG A 320 26.23 -2.14 -9.85
N ILE A 321 25.33 -2.82 -10.55
CA ILE A 321 24.19 -3.49 -9.92
C ILE A 321 24.59 -4.56 -8.90
N ASP A 322 25.61 -5.38 -9.21
CA ASP A 322 26.02 -6.49 -8.36
C ASP A 322 26.81 -6.06 -7.12
N SER A 323 27.43 -4.88 -7.16
CA SER A 323 28.12 -4.27 -6.02
C SER A 323 27.23 -3.33 -5.21
N THR A 324 26.00 -3.08 -5.66
CA THR A 324 25.06 -2.13 -5.05
C THR A 324 24.05 -2.84 -4.16
N ARG A 325 23.61 -2.14 -3.10
CA ARG A 325 22.44 -2.54 -2.31
C ARG A 325 21.22 -1.81 -2.84
N LEU A 326 20.24 -2.56 -3.31
CA LEU A 326 19.03 -2.04 -3.92
C LEU A 326 17.97 -1.83 -2.86
N SER A 327 17.14 -0.81 -3.05
CA SER A 327 16.09 -0.44 -2.11
C SER A 327 14.88 -1.37 -2.25
N LEU A 328 14.32 -1.77 -1.11
CA LEU A 328 13.01 -2.40 -1.04
C LEU A 328 12.10 -1.57 -0.15
N VAL A 329 10.83 -1.52 -0.50
CA VAL A 329 9.81 -0.63 0.07
C VAL A 329 8.55 -1.41 0.45
N GLY A 330 7.61 -0.77 1.13
CA GLY A 330 6.29 -1.37 1.42
C GLY A 330 6.20 -2.17 2.71
N GLY A 331 7.27 -2.84 3.13
CA GLY A 331 7.19 -3.84 4.20
C GLY A 331 6.38 -5.07 3.75
N GLY A 332 6.12 -6.02 4.64
CA GLY A 332 5.29 -7.18 4.29
C GLY A 332 4.71 -7.90 5.49
N TRP A 333 4.17 -9.11 5.29
CA TRP A 333 3.39 -9.87 6.29
C TRP A 333 4.05 -10.10 7.66
N ASN A 334 5.38 -9.95 7.78
CA ASN A 334 6.16 -10.17 8.99
C ASN A 334 6.81 -8.88 9.50
N THR A 335 6.53 -7.75 8.86
CA THR A 335 7.04 -6.45 9.26
C THR A 335 6.20 -5.94 10.41
N ASP A 336 6.83 -5.70 11.56
CA ASP A 336 6.21 -4.98 12.66
C ASP A 336 6.20 -3.48 12.36
N LYS A 337 5.11 -2.79 12.74
CA LYS A 337 4.92 -1.33 12.57
C LYS A 337 5.17 -0.82 11.13
N LEU A 338 4.31 -1.25 10.19
CA LEU A 338 4.29 -0.72 8.81
C LEU A 338 4.23 0.81 8.76
N GLN A 339 5.12 1.39 7.96
CA GLN A 339 5.16 2.82 7.66
C GLN A 339 5.47 3.02 6.19
N LEU A 340 4.93 4.09 5.60
CA LEU A 340 5.16 4.42 4.20
C LEU A 340 6.65 4.60 3.85
N THR A 341 7.42 5.15 4.79
CA THR A 341 8.86 5.37 4.65
C THR A 341 9.69 4.17 5.08
N TYR A 342 9.06 3.02 5.37
CA TYR A 342 9.79 1.80 5.67
C TYR A 342 10.57 1.37 4.42
N ARG A 343 11.86 1.12 4.64
CA ARG A 343 12.78 0.70 3.59
C ARG A 343 13.75 -0.34 4.11
N SER A 344 14.10 -1.28 3.26
CA SER A 344 15.18 -2.22 3.50
C SER A 344 16.14 -2.23 2.31
N LYS A 345 17.22 -3.02 2.40
CA LYS A 345 18.23 -3.10 1.34
C LYS A 345 18.84 -4.48 1.21
N TRP A 346 19.04 -4.92 -0.03
CA TRP A 346 19.62 -6.23 -0.34
C TRP A 346 20.47 -6.18 -1.62
N SER A 347 21.34 -7.18 -1.83
CA SER A 347 22.08 -7.27 -3.11
C SER A 347 21.16 -7.74 -4.23
N ALA A 348 21.47 -7.41 -5.48
CA ALA A 348 20.66 -7.81 -6.63
C ALA A 348 20.53 -9.34 -6.82
N SER A 349 21.50 -10.10 -6.30
CA SER A 349 21.52 -11.56 -6.27
C SER A 349 20.77 -12.19 -5.10
N THR A 350 20.34 -11.38 -4.11
CA THR A 350 19.66 -11.89 -2.92
C THR A 350 18.36 -12.60 -3.32
N ARG A 351 18.25 -13.85 -2.86
CA ARG A 351 17.07 -14.72 -2.93
C ARG A 351 16.86 -15.45 -1.59
N TYR A 352 17.95 -15.77 -0.88
CA TYR A 352 18.09 -16.66 0.28
C TYR A 352 18.02 -15.90 1.63
N ALA A 353 17.44 -16.38 2.75
CA ALA A 353 17.47 -17.68 3.46
C ALA A 353 18.66 -17.91 4.42
N THR A 354 18.82 -17.10 5.48
CA THR A 354 19.66 -17.49 6.64
C THR A 354 19.23 -17.01 8.04
N VAL A 355 18.05 -16.40 8.22
CA VAL A 355 17.48 -16.18 9.55
C VAL A 355 16.05 -16.69 9.57
N VAL A 356 15.81 -17.71 10.40
CA VAL A 356 14.45 -18.08 10.81
C VAL A 356 13.98 -16.89 11.62
N HIS A 357 13.11 -16.10 10.99
CA HIS A 357 12.36 -14.92 11.42
C HIS A 357 12.48 -13.88 10.30
N SER A 358 11.36 -13.68 9.60
CA SER A 358 10.96 -12.43 8.96
C SER A 358 11.61 -11.88 7.65
N TYR A 359 12.34 -12.60 6.79
CA TYR A 359 13.03 -11.90 5.67
C TYR A 359 13.05 -12.54 4.26
N ASN A 360 12.02 -13.28 3.85
CA ASN A 360 11.91 -13.81 2.47
C ASN A 360 10.66 -13.32 1.71
N GLN A 361 10.36 -12.03 1.85
CA GLN A 361 9.15 -11.40 1.32
C GLN A 361 9.41 -10.53 0.09
N GLN A 362 10.42 -10.83 -0.70
CA GLN A 362 10.85 -9.94 -1.78
C GLN A 362 9.99 -10.22 -3.03
N ASN A 363 9.20 -9.23 -3.44
CA ASN A 363 8.41 -9.18 -4.67
C ASN A 363 8.67 -7.85 -5.41
N TRP A 364 7.89 -7.49 -6.43
CA TRP A 364 7.94 -6.20 -7.11
C TRP A 364 6.60 -5.85 -7.75
N ARG A 365 6.53 -4.59 -8.15
CA ARG A 365 5.44 -4.03 -8.95
C ARG A 365 6.01 -3.40 -10.21
N LEU A 366 5.23 -3.40 -11.26
CA LEU A 366 5.65 -2.89 -12.57
C LEU A 366 5.45 -1.38 -12.64
N ALA A 367 6.37 -0.69 -13.32
CA ALA A 367 6.21 0.65 -13.82
C ALA A 367 6.36 0.67 -15.35
N GLN A 368 5.53 1.45 -16.04
CA GLN A 368 5.57 1.67 -17.49
C GLN A 368 5.54 3.17 -17.79
N THR A 369 6.40 3.63 -18.69
CA THR A 369 6.53 5.05 -19.06
C THR A 369 5.90 5.32 -20.43
N ASP A 370 5.19 6.44 -20.58
CA ASP A 370 4.68 6.91 -21.88
C ASP A 370 5.86 7.11 -22.86
N ARG A 371 5.73 6.68 -24.12
CA ARG A 371 6.53 7.26 -25.21
C ARG A 371 5.82 8.55 -25.58
N GLY A 372 6.46 9.68 -25.29
CA GLY A 372 5.93 11.01 -25.60
C GLY A 372 5.52 11.19 -27.06
#